data_AF-A0A4R6UPH3-F1
#
_entry.id   AF-A0A4R6UPH3-F1
#
_cell.length_a   1.000
_cell.length_b   1.000
_cell.length_c   1.000
_cell.angle_alpha   90.00
_cell.angle_beta   90.00
_cell.angle_gamma   90.00
#
_symmetry.space_group_name_H-M   'P 1'
#
loop_
_entity.id
_entity.type
_entity.pdbx_description
1 polymer ?
#
loop_
_entity_poly.entity_id
_entity_poly.type
_entity_poly.pdbx_seq_one_letter_code
_entity_poly.pdbx_strand_id
1 'polypeptide(L)'
;MKYEDLFNHEHIEKYSFHDIPLGVDCTLMSEQYMKEVSDALIKTVENIPAPLYEIGSVAFAAGRRINTNSLEMSWYPNVHTRFHEISILIPKEKIVGCVGCWRFDVKPRIFVDHEWLESLYMREYSVFALVDVIGVRDALRENLLRKEKLIILRDGIDAIAYKYREISFISFADSLILKSNWSIGYFDKGVDCTYKPEIFLKIIEELKAVYRDVLGLGVYAVLTQGSNEYYDESLLHISPSKNHICLNSLGLPFAELLAIENAVKAAIKGGIHPPEEVYMDEQYYHSLRFRYDFEKNLKPSNEYKALMKAEAPHYFYSSLDVLLNNIESETENGSDSLFVNFMRDLLSLKKDWRNKLRRMLRLV
;
A
#
# COMPACT_ATOMS: atom_id res chain seq x y z
N MET A 1 15.40 26.64 -16.41
CA MET A 1 16.46 26.96 -15.41
C MET A 1 17.12 25.63 -15.07
N LYS A 2 18.45 25.55 -15.08
CA LYS A 2 19.13 24.25 -14.92
C LYS A 2 19.34 23.94 -13.43
N TYR A 3 19.32 22.66 -13.06
CA TYR A 3 19.52 22.21 -11.67
C TYR A 3 20.88 22.66 -11.11
N GLU A 4 21.89 22.74 -11.97
CA GLU A 4 23.24 23.18 -11.61
C GLU A 4 23.28 24.61 -11.05
N ASP A 5 22.36 25.46 -11.47
CA ASP A 5 22.28 26.87 -11.05
C ASP A 5 21.54 27.06 -9.71
N LEU A 6 20.85 26.03 -9.22
CA LEU A 6 20.09 26.05 -7.98
C LEU A 6 20.90 25.50 -6.80
N PHE A 7 20.49 25.83 -5.58
CA PHE A 7 21.09 25.29 -4.34
C PHE A 7 22.60 25.55 -4.22
N ASN A 8 23.07 26.69 -4.74
CA ASN A 8 24.48 27.06 -4.75
C ASN A 8 24.89 27.68 -3.40
N HIS A 9 25.14 26.82 -2.41
CA HIS A 9 25.69 27.20 -1.11
C HIS A 9 26.56 26.06 -0.56
N GLU A 10 27.68 26.37 0.10
CA GLU A 10 28.65 25.39 0.62
C GLU A 10 28.13 24.46 1.74
N HIS A 11 26.91 24.70 2.23
CA HIS A 11 26.26 23.91 3.27
C HIS A 11 25.11 23.08 2.74
N ILE A 12 24.74 23.26 1.47
CA ILE A 12 23.71 22.47 0.82
C ILE A 12 24.42 21.37 0.04
N GLU A 13 24.10 20.13 0.39
CA GLU A 13 24.64 18.96 -0.28
C GLU A 13 23.81 18.69 -1.52
N LYS A 14 24.49 18.52 -2.66
CA LYS A 14 23.89 18.05 -3.91
C LYS A 14 24.35 16.61 -4.12
N TYR A 15 23.40 15.69 -4.20
CA TYR A 15 23.69 14.28 -4.42
C TYR A 15 23.56 13.97 -5.90
N SER A 16 24.56 13.30 -6.48
CA SER A 16 24.38 12.67 -7.78
C SER A 16 23.43 11.48 -7.64
N PHE A 17 22.91 10.95 -8.76
CA PHE A 17 22.04 9.78 -8.73
C PHE A 17 22.64 8.58 -7.98
N HIS A 18 23.95 8.36 -8.10
CA HIS A 18 24.64 7.25 -7.43
C HIS A 18 24.98 7.52 -5.97
N ASP A 19 24.85 8.79 -5.54
CA ASP A 19 25.16 9.24 -4.18
C ASP A 19 23.88 9.53 -3.37
N ILE A 20 22.69 9.27 -3.93
CA ILE A 20 21.42 9.44 -3.20
C ILE A 20 21.48 8.58 -1.92
N PRO A 21 21.28 9.19 -0.74
CA PRO A 21 21.35 8.45 0.53
C PRO A 21 20.33 7.30 0.58
N LEU A 22 20.81 6.12 0.97
CA LEU A 22 20.00 4.90 1.17
C LEU A 22 19.80 4.63 2.66
N GLY A 23 18.73 3.93 3.00
CA GLY A 23 18.40 3.54 4.38
C GLY A 23 18.02 4.71 5.29
N VAL A 24 17.77 5.89 4.73
CA VAL A 24 17.38 7.10 5.46
C VAL A 24 16.05 7.64 4.95
N ASP A 25 15.30 8.26 5.85
CA ASP A 25 14.10 9.00 5.50
C ASP A 25 14.43 10.15 4.55
N CYS A 26 13.62 10.30 3.52
CA CYS A 26 13.70 11.35 2.54
C CYS A 26 12.30 11.80 2.11
N THR A 27 12.26 12.82 1.25
CA THR A 27 11.02 13.35 0.69
C THR A 27 11.09 13.37 -0.83
N LEU A 28 10.01 12.96 -1.48
CA LEU A 28 9.80 13.19 -2.91
C LEU A 28 9.03 14.50 -3.09
N MET A 29 9.47 15.33 -4.03
CA MET A 29 8.82 16.59 -4.33
C MET A 29 8.82 16.84 -5.84
N SER A 30 7.75 17.46 -6.34
CA SER A 30 7.69 17.87 -7.74
C SER A 30 8.76 18.91 -8.05
N GLU A 31 9.43 18.75 -9.20
CA GLU A 31 10.44 19.69 -9.71
C GLU A 31 9.93 21.13 -9.85
N GLN A 32 8.61 21.33 -10.00
CA GLN A 32 8.02 22.66 -10.13
C GLN A 32 8.30 23.56 -8.91
N TYR A 33 8.56 22.96 -7.74
CA TYR A 33 8.86 23.68 -6.50
C TYR A 33 10.36 23.90 -6.27
N MET A 34 11.25 23.36 -7.12
CA MET A 34 12.70 23.40 -6.91
C MET A 34 13.25 24.81 -6.70
N LYS A 35 12.78 25.78 -7.49
CA LYS A 35 13.23 27.17 -7.39
C LYS A 35 12.90 27.77 -6.02
N GLU A 36 11.65 27.67 -5.62
CA GLU A 36 11.15 28.22 -4.36
C GLU A 36 11.86 27.57 -3.17
N VAL A 37 12.05 26.25 -3.23
CA VAL A 37 12.80 25.52 -2.21
C VAL A 37 14.27 25.94 -2.17
N SER A 38 14.91 26.12 -3.33
CA SER A 38 16.30 26.62 -3.40
C SER A 38 16.44 27.97 -2.73
N ASP A 39 15.58 28.92 -3.09
CA ASP A 39 15.60 30.27 -2.52
C ASP A 39 15.35 30.26 -0.99
N ALA A 40 14.42 29.42 -0.52
CA ALA A 40 14.11 29.28 0.89
C ALA A 40 15.21 28.57 1.69
N LEU A 41 15.82 27.53 1.11
CA LEU A 41 16.90 26.79 1.75
C LEU A 41 18.15 27.65 1.88
N ILE A 42 18.53 28.40 0.84
CA ILE A 42 19.64 29.36 0.88
C ILE A 42 19.42 30.40 1.99
N LYS A 43 18.23 31.00 2.06
CA LYS A 43 17.90 31.92 3.16
C LYS A 43 18.01 31.26 4.53
N THR A 44 17.54 30.02 4.66
CA THR A 44 17.59 29.28 5.93
C THR A 44 19.04 29.06 6.38
N VAL A 45 19.94 28.66 5.47
CA VAL A 45 21.36 28.47 5.80
C VAL A 45 22.09 29.79 6.10
N GLU A 46 21.62 30.90 5.55
CA GLU A 46 22.08 32.27 5.86
C GLU A 46 21.45 32.84 7.14
N ASN A 47 20.68 32.05 7.89
CA ASN A 47 19.90 32.47 9.07
C ASN A 47 18.85 33.56 8.79
N ILE A 48 18.37 33.64 7.55
CA ILE A 48 17.27 34.49 7.13
C ILE A 48 15.97 33.68 7.23
N PRO A 49 14.94 34.15 7.97
CA PRO A 49 13.67 33.44 8.08
C PRO A 49 13.05 33.15 6.70
N ALA A 50 12.73 31.88 6.45
CA ALA A 50 12.10 31.43 5.21
C ALA A 50 11.14 30.25 5.48
N PRO A 51 10.00 30.16 4.76
CA PRO A 51 8.99 29.14 5.01
C PRO A 51 9.30 27.84 4.25
N LEU A 52 10.49 27.25 4.46
CA LEU A 52 10.98 26.07 3.71
C LEU A 52 9.99 24.89 3.70
N TYR A 53 9.28 24.68 4.81
CA TYR A 53 8.34 23.57 5.01
C TYR A 53 6.91 23.87 4.53
N GLU A 54 6.65 25.08 4.04
CA GLU A 54 5.33 25.46 3.50
C GLU A 54 5.27 25.44 1.98
N ILE A 55 6.39 25.11 1.32
CA ILE A 55 6.52 25.12 -0.13
C ILE A 55 6.16 23.73 -0.67
N GLY A 56 5.06 23.67 -1.41
CA GLY A 56 4.61 22.45 -2.08
C GLY A 56 4.20 21.31 -1.15
N SER A 57 3.88 20.17 -1.76
CA SER A 57 3.57 18.91 -1.07
C SER A 57 4.75 17.96 -1.19
N VAL A 58 4.97 17.14 -0.16
CA VAL A 58 6.01 16.10 -0.13
C VAL A 58 5.38 14.72 -0.01
N ALA A 59 6.01 13.73 -0.62
CA ALA A 59 5.76 12.31 -0.37
C ALA A 59 6.86 11.77 0.54
N PHE A 60 6.51 11.11 1.65
CA PHE A 60 7.50 10.50 2.54
C PHE A 60 8.03 9.21 1.94
N ALA A 61 9.35 9.06 1.85
CA ALA A 61 9.96 7.87 1.27
C ALA A 61 11.30 7.53 1.94
N ALA A 62 11.85 6.36 1.64
CA ALA A 62 13.20 5.97 2.00
C ALA A 62 13.87 5.25 0.82
N GLY A 63 15.08 5.67 0.46
CA GLY A 63 15.86 5.00 -0.58
C GLY A 63 16.28 3.61 -0.12
N ARG A 64 16.04 2.58 -0.94
CA ARG A 64 16.42 1.19 -0.63
C ARG A 64 17.60 0.72 -1.45
N ARG A 65 17.57 0.96 -2.76
CA ARG A 65 18.60 0.47 -3.68
C ARG A 65 18.72 1.35 -4.92
N ILE A 66 19.95 1.66 -5.31
CA ILE A 66 20.24 2.29 -6.60
C ILE A 66 20.58 1.19 -7.60
N ASN A 67 19.77 1.07 -8.65
CA ASN A 67 20.04 0.22 -9.81
C ASN A 67 20.72 1.05 -10.91
N THR A 68 21.12 0.40 -12.01
CA THR A 68 21.74 1.08 -13.16
C THR A 68 20.90 2.25 -13.70
N ASN A 69 19.58 2.04 -13.80
CA ASN A 69 18.66 2.98 -14.44
C ASN A 69 17.46 3.38 -13.56
N SER A 70 17.46 3.02 -12.28
CA SER A 70 16.33 3.34 -11.39
C SER A 70 16.74 3.38 -9.92
N LEU A 71 15.96 4.12 -9.13
CA LEU A 71 16.04 4.14 -7.68
C LEU A 71 14.83 3.37 -7.12
N GLU A 72 15.08 2.31 -6.37
CA GLU A 72 14.07 1.62 -5.59
C GLU A 72 13.87 2.30 -4.25
N MET A 73 12.62 2.54 -3.90
CA MET A 73 12.25 3.24 -2.68
C MET A 73 11.07 2.57 -1.98
N SER A 74 11.05 2.70 -0.66
CA SER A 74 9.83 2.53 0.13
C SER A 74 9.12 3.87 0.19
N TRP A 75 7.89 3.92 -0.30
CA TRP A 75 7.03 5.08 -0.21
C TRP A 75 5.95 4.86 0.84
N TYR A 76 5.69 5.89 1.65
CA TYR A 76 4.76 5.85 2.76
C TYR A 76 3.57 6.78 2.49
N PRO A 77 2.58 6.35 1.68
CA PRO A 77 1.41 7.18 1.36
C PRO A 77 0.55 7.53 2.57
N ASN A 78 0.59 6.72 3.62
CA ASN A 78 -0.16 6.94 4.84
C ASN A 78 0.68 6.46 6.02
N VAL A 79 1.06 7.40 6.88
CA VAL A 79 1.71 7.14 8.19
C VAL A 79 0.87 7.64 9.34
N HIS A 80 -0.28 8.27 9.05
CA HIS A 80 -1.10 8.99 10.02
C HIS A 80 -2.16 8.09 10.65
N THR A 81 -2.85 7.30 9.82
CA THR A 81 -3.97 6.43 10.27
C THR A 81 -3.62 4.95 10.23
N ARG A 82 -2.49 4.61 9.60
CA ARG A 82 -1.91 3.27 9.49
C ARG A 82 -0.47 3.45 9.02
N PHE A 83 0.37 2.43 9.15
CA PHE A 83 1.71 2.43 8.56
C PHE A 83 1.65 1.70 7.21
N HIS A 84 1.38 2.45 6.14
CA HIS A 84 1.25 1.90 4.80
C HIS A 84 2.53 2.15 4.02
N GLU A 85 3.24 1.09 3.70
CA GLU A 85 4.43 1.10 2.86
C GLU A 85 4.14 0.47 1.50
N ILE A 86 4.69 1.07 0.44
CA ILE A 86 4.64 0.56 -0.94
C ILE A 86 6.04 0.65 -1.53
N SER A 87 6.51 -0.43 -2.14
CA SER A 87 7.74 -0.40 -2.95
C SER A 87 7.50 0.25 -4.30
N ILE A 88 8.30 1.26 -4.64
CA ILE A 88 8.22 2.00 -5.91
C ILE A 88 9.58 2.03 -6.60
N LEU A 89 9.57 2.17 -7.93
CA LEU A 89 10.76 2.36 -8.75
C LEU A 89 10.69 3.70 -9.45
N ILE A 90 11.67 4.56 -9.21
CA ILE A 90 11.82 5.84 -9.89
C ILE A 90 12.85 5.67 -11.00
N PRO A 91 12.47 5.82 -12.29
CA PRO A 91 13.44 5.82 -13.37
C PRO A 91 14.45 6.96 -13.19
N LYS A 92 15.72 6.72 -13.51
CA LYS A 92 16.81 7.69 -13.34
C LYS A 92 16.50 9.02 -14.04
N GLU A 93 15.91 8.96 -15.22
CA GLU A 93 15.50 10.11 -16.03
C GLU A 93 14.34 10.92 -15.43
N LYS A 94 13.61 10.35 -14.47
CA LYS A 94 12.56 11.05 -13.73
C LYS A 94 13.08 11.75 -12.48
N ILE A 95 14.34 11.55 -12.11
CA ILE A 95 15.01 12.24 -11.01
C ILE A 95 15.73 13.47 -11.55
N VAL A 96 15.37 14.62 -11.02
CA VAL A 96 15.82 15.94 -11.50
C VAL A 96 16.96 16.46 -10.65
N GLY A 97 16.93 16.13 -9.35
CA GLY A 97 18.02 16.43 -8.42
C GLY A 97 17.73 15.92 -7.02
N CYS A 98 18.76 15.76 -6.21
CA CYS A 98 18.61 15.41 -4.81
C CYS A 98 19.47 16.36 -3.96
N VAL A 99 18.87 16.95 -2.94
CA VAL A 99 19.56 17.89 -2.04
C VAL A 99 19.28 17.58 -0.59
N GLY A 100 20.25 17.88 0.27
CA GLY A 100 20.11 17.77 1.72
C GLY A 100 20.88 18.89 2.42
N CYS A 101 20.61 19.07 3.70
CA CYS A 101 21.38 19.99 4.53
C CYS A 101 21.42 19.49 5.97
N TRP A 102 22.40 18.61 6.28
CA TRP A 102 22.54 18.00 7.60
C TRP A 102 22.67 19.02 8.74
N ARG A 103 23.31 20.17 8.48
CA ARG A 103 23.51 21.23 9.48
C ARG A 103 22.21 21.79 10.05
N PHE A 104 21.14 21.73 9.26
CA PHE A 104 19.83 22.26 9.60
C PHE A 104 18.75 21.16 9.67
N ASP A 105 19.18 19.90 9.80
CA ASP A 105 18.30 18.72 9.85
C ASP A 105 17.32 18.63 8.66
N VAL A 106 17.74 19.17 7.50
CA VAL A 106 16.96 19.05 6.27
C VAL A 106 17.24 17.69 5.66
N LYS A 107 16.32 16.75 5.90
CA LYS A 107 16.31 15.42 5.29
C LYS A 107 16.50 15.50 3.76
N PRO A 108 17.15 14.50 3.14
CA PRO A 108 17.27 14.44 1.69
C PRO A 108 15.92 14.65 1.00
N ARG A 109 15.92 15.54 0.02
CA ARG A 109 14.76 15.87 -0.81
C ARG A 109 15.10 15.54 -2.25
N ILE A 110 14.38 14.58 -2.80
CA ILE A 110 14.51 14.13 -4.17
C ILE A 110 13.45 14.85 -4.98
N PHE A 111 13.90 15.67 -5.91
CA PHE A 111 13.04 16.31 -6.89
C PHE A 111 12.86 15.40 -8.09
N VAL A 112 11.60 15.21 -8.46
CA VAL A 112 11.19 14.33 -9.55
C VAL A 112 10.29 15.08 -10.52
N ASP A 113 10.24 14.57 -11.74
CA ASP A 113 9.28 14.99 -12.76
C ASP A 113 7.86 15.07 -12.20
N HIS A 114 7.18 16.18 -12.48
CA HIS A 114 5.87 16.46 -11.89
C HIS A 114 4.83 15.44 -12.33
N GLU A 115 4.77 15.11 -13.63
CA GLU A 115 3.80 14.19 -14.20
C GLU A 115 4.00 12.78 -13.63
N TRP A 116 5.26 12.34 -13.50
CA TRP A 116 5.57 11.07 -12.86
C TRP A 116 5.08 11.04 -11.40
N LEU A 117 5.32 12.09 -10.61
CA LEU A 117 4.86 12.13 -9.22
C LEU A 117 3.34 12.14 -9.13
N GLU A 118 2.64 12.88 -9.99
CA GLU A 118 1.16 12.82 -10.03
C GLU A 118 0.67 11.42 -10.39
N SER A 119 1.29 10.78 -11.37
CA SER A 119 0.92 9.42 -11.77
C SER A 119 1.05 8.41 -10.62
N LEU A 120 2.04 8.61 -9.73
CA LEU A 120 2.25 7.75 -8.56
C LEU A 120 1.04 7.76 -7.60
N TYR A 121 0.44 8.93 -7.38
CA TYR A 121 -0.75 9.11 -6.53
C TYR A 121 -2.05 8.67 -7.20
N MET A 122 -2.10 8.76 -8.54
CA MET A 122 -3.25 8.35 -9.33
C MET A 122 -3.24 6.85 -9.67
N ARG A 123 -2.11 6.17 -9.44
CA ARG A 123 -1.93 4.75 -9.75
C ARG A 123 -2.93 3.89 -8.95
N GLU A 124 -3.50 2.89 -9.63
CA GLU A 124 -4.23 1.82 -8.96
C GLU A 124 -3.29 0.74 -8.43
N TYR A 125 -3.61 0.28 -7.24
CA TYR A 125 -2.94 -0.83 -6.56
C TYR A 125 -3.97 -1.94 -6.32
N SER A 126 -3.51 -3.13 -5.94
CA SER A 126 -4.39 -4.25 -5.66
C SER A 126 -4.07 -4.92 -4.34
N VAL A 127 -5.09 -5.52 -3.75
CA VAL A 127 -4.97 -6.52 -2.69
C VAL A 127 -5.37 -7.87 -3.28
N PHE A 128 -4.62 -8.91 -2.93
CA PHE A 128 -4.95 -10.29 -3.25
C PHE A 128 -5.13 -11.11 -1.98
N ALA A 129 -6.06 -12.05 -2.03
CA ALA A 129 -6.08 -13.15 -1.08
C ALA A 129 -6.25 -14.48 -1.80
N LEU A 130 -5.49 -15.49 -1.38
CA LEU A 130 -5.68 -16.89 -1.73
C LEU A 130 -6.28 -17.58 -0.52
N VAL A 131 -7.52 -18.04 -0.64
CA VAL A 131 -8.19 -18.84 0.40
C VAL A 131 -8.18 -20.29 -0.04
N ASP A 132 -7.63 -21.19 0.77
CA ASP A 132 -7.49 -22.60 0.43
C ASP A 132 -8.11 -23.48 1.52
N VAL A 133 -8.75 -24.58 1.10
CA VAL A 133 -9.57 -25.41 1.97
C VAL A 133 -8.74 -26.55 2.53
N ILE A 134 -8.81 -26.74 3.85
CA ILE A 134 -8.04 -27.75 4.56
C ILE A 134 -8.78 -29.09 4.50
N GLY A 135 -8.07 -30.17 4.21
CA GLY A 135 -8.60 -31.54 4.31
C GLY A 135 -9.45 -32.02 3.12
N VAL A 136 -9.46 -31.28 2.00
CA VAL A 136 -10.24 -31.66 0.80
C VAL A 136 -9.91 -33.06 0.28
N ARG A 137 -8.63 -33.46 0.33
CA ARG A 137 -8.20 -34.80 -0.11
C ARG A 137 -8.88 -35.92 0.68
N ASP A 138 -9.01 -35.75 1.99
CA ASP A 138 -9.64 -36.75 2.84
C ASP A 138 -11.17 -36.69 2.69
N ALA A 139 -11.74 -35.49 2.57
CA ALA A 139 -13.16 -35.32 2.25
C ALA A 139 -13.58 -35.98 0.92
N LEU A 140 -12.70 -35.95 -0.09
CA LEU A 140 -12.90 -36.66 -1.37
C LEU A 140 -12.85 -38.18 -1.17
N ARG A 141 -11.89 -38.70 -0.41
CA ARG A 141 -11.75 -40.14 -0.11
C ARG A 141 -12.95 -40.68 0.65
N GLU A 142 -13.49 -39.89 1.57
CA GLU A 142 -14.66 -40.23 2.39
C GLU A 142 -16.00 -39.92 1.70
N ASN A 143 -15.98 -39.43 0.45
CA ASN A 143 -17.17 -39.08 -0.33
C ASN A 143 -18.11 -38.08 0.38
N LEU A 144 -17.51 -37.12 1.11
CA LEU A 144 -18.22 -36.05 1.83
C LEU A 144 -18.67 -34.91 0.89
N LEU A 145 -18.00 -34.74 -0.25
CA LEU A 145 -18.25 -33.67 -1.22
C LEU A 145 -19.38 -34.01 -2.20
N ARG A 146 -20.61 -34.11 -1.68
CA ARG A 146 -21.80 -34.39 -2.49
C ARG A 146 -22.23 -33.17 -3.31
N LYS A 147 -22.83 -33.41 -4.47
CA LYS A 147 -23.31 -32.36 -5.39
C LYS A 147 -24.18 -31.31 -4.69
N GLU A 148 -25.07 -31.75 -3.80
CA GLU A 148 -26.00 -30.87 -3.09
C GLU A 148 -25.24 -29.91 -2.16
N LYS A 149 -24.23 -30.42 -1.44
CA LYS A 149 -23.36 -29.58 -0.58
C LYS A 149 -22.56 -28.59 -1.40
N LEU A 150 -22.04 -28.99 -2.56
CA LEU A 150 -21.29 -28.09 -3.44
C LEU A 150 -22.15 -26.95 -4.02
N ILE A 151 -23.44 -27.22 -4.30
CA ILE A 151 -24.40 -26.18 -4.70
C ILE A 151 -24.62 -25.19 -3.55
N ILE A 152 -24.86 -25.68 -2.32
CA ILE A 152 -25.04 -24.82 -1.14
C ILE A 152 -23.79 -23.98 -0.87
N LEU A 153 -22.60 -24.59 -1.00
CA LEU A 153 -21.32 -23.90 -0.83
C LEU A 153 -21.19 -22.74 -1.84
N ARG A 154 -21.44 -23.02 -3.13
CA ARG A 154 -21.41 -21.99 -4.18
C ARG A 154 -22.38 -20.86 -3.87
N ASP A 155 -23.63 -21.18 -3.53
CA ASP A 155 -24.65 -20.16 -3.25
C ASP A 155 -24.29 -19.32 -2.00
N GLY A 156 -23.61 -19.91 -1.01
CA GLY A 156 -23.05 -19.20 0.14
C GLY A 156 -21.92 -18.24 -0.24
N ILE A 157 -21.02 -18.67 -1.12
CA ILE A 157 -19.95 -17.80 -1.66
C ILE A 157 -20.55 -16.67 -2.50
N ASP A 158 -21.55 -16.95 -3.33
CA ASP A 158 -22.25 -15.94 -4.14
C ASP A 158 -22.92 -14.88 -3.24
N ALA A 159 -23.48 -15.28 -2.09
CA ALA A 159 -24.06 -14.34 -1.12
C ALA A 159 -23.00 -13.41 -0.51
N ILE A 160 -21.80 -13.92 -0.21
CA ILE A 160 -20.67 -13.10 0.26
C ILE A 160 -20.22 -12.15 -0.85
N ALA A 161 -20.01 -12.66 -2.07
CA ALA A 161 -19.61 -11.83 -3.22
C ALA A 161 -20.62 -10.72 -3.53
N TYR A 162 -21.93 -10.99 -3.36
CA TYR A 162 -22.98 -9.99 -3.53
C TYR A 162 -22.89 -8.83 -2.52
N LYS A 163 -22.45 -9.12 -1.29
CA LYS A 163 -22.24 -8.14 -0.21
C LYS A 163 -21.02 -7.26 -0.44
N TYR A 164 -19.95 -7.81 -1.03
CA TYR A 164 -18.66 -7.16 -1.23
C TYR A 164 -18.36 -6.93 -2.73
N ARG A 165 -19.11 -6.00 -3.34
CA ARG A 165 -19.11 -5.78 -4.80
C ARG A 165 -17.80 -5.23 -5.37
N GLU A 166 -17.00 -4.61 -4.52
CA GLU A 166 -15.67 -4.08 -4.81
C GLU A 166 -14.58 -5.17 -4.81
N ILE A 167 -14.95 -6.42 -4.48
CA ILE A 167 -14.05 -7.57 -4.44
C ILE A 167 -14.50 -8.60 -5.46
N SER A 168 -13.57 -8.98 -6.33
CA SER A 168 -13.75 -10.08 -7.27
C SER A 168 -13.42 -11.40 -6.61
N PHE A 169 -14.27 -12.39 -6.85
CA PHE A 169 -14.12 -13.76 -6.37
C PHE A 169 -13.90 -14.67 -7.58
N ILE A 170 -12.81 -15.44 -7.59
CA ILE A 170 -12.57 -16.50 -8.56
C ILE A 170 -12.41 -17.81 -7.81
N SER A 171 -13.39 -18.69 -7.96
CA SER A 171 -13.36 -20.04 -7.37
C SER A 171 -12.62 -21.02 -8.28
N PHE A 172 -11.71 -21.78 -7.69
CA PHE A 172 -11.08 -22.98 -8.24
C PHE A 172 -11.66 -24.21 -7.52
N ALA A 173 -11.09 -25.39 -7.74
CA ALA A 173 -11.60 -26.64 -7.18
C ALA A 173 -11.70 -26.59 -5.65
N ASP A 174 -10.60 -26.27 -4.97
CA ASP A 174 -10.45 -26.24 -3.52
C ASP A 174 -9.95 -24.90 -2.98
N SER A 175 -9.85 -23.88 -3.83
CA SER A 175 -9.35 -22.57 -3.45
C SER A 175 -10.14 -21.43 -4.07
N LEU A 176 -10.05 -20.24 -3.49
CA LEU A 176 -10.55 -19.00 -4.04
C LEU A 176 -9.42 -17.98 -4.15
N ILE A 177 -9.45 -17.21 -5.24
CA ILE A 177 -8.67 -15.98 -5.35
C ILE A 177 -9.63 -14.80 -5.19
N LEU A 178 -9.30 -13.92 -4.26
CA LEU A 178 -9.99 -12.65 -4.02
C LEU A 178 -9.10 -11.51 -4.50
N LYS A 179 -9.69 -10.50 -5.16
CA LYS A 179 -8.98 -9.29 -5.58
C LYS A 179 -9.82 -8.05 -5.38
N SER A 180 -9.20 -6.99 -4.87
CA SER A 180 -9.72 -5.62 -4.99
C SER A 180 -8.67 -4.71 -5.61
N ASN A 181 -9.13 -3.61 -6.20
CA ASN A 181 -8.30 -2.46 -6.51
C ASN A 181 -8.49 -1.40 -5.44
N TRP A 182 -7.47 -0.57 -5.26
CA TRP A 182 -7.53 0.57 -4.36
C TRP A 182 -6.64 1.70 -4.88
N SER A 183 -6.98 2.90 -4.46
CA SER A 183 -6.30 4.15 -4.76
C SER A 183 -5.74 4.75 -3.47
N ILE A 184 -4.59 5.41 -3.58
CA ILE A 184 -3.99 6.16 -2.48
C ILE A 184 -4.75 7.45 -2.22
N GLY A 185 -5.38 7.97 -3.26
CA GLY A 185 -6.04 9.27 -3.24
C GLY A 185 -5.07 10.39 -3.60
N TYR A 186 -5.63 11.42 -4.20
CA TYR A 186 -4.91 12.64 -4.56
C TYR A 186 -5.84 13.83 -4.38
N PHE A 187 -5.64 14.55 -3.28
CA PHE A 187 -6.51 15.64 -2.85
C PHE A 187 -6.69 16.72 -3.93
N ASP A 188 -5.61 17.06 -4.63
CA ASP A 188 -5.62 18.10 -5.66
C ASP A 188 -6.50 17.74 -6.87
N LYS A 189 -6.74 16.45 -7.10
CA LYS A 189 -7.66 15.93 -8.15
C LYS A 189 -8.98 15.38 -7.59
N GLY A 190 -9.23 15.54 -6.29
CA GLY A 190 -10.46 15.06 -5.65
C GLY A 190 -10.62 13.54 -5.63
N VAL A 191 -9.51 12.79 -5.69
CA VAL A 191 -9.52 11.33 -5.57
C VAL A 191 -9.33 10.96 -4.11
N ASP A 192 -10.25 10.19 -3.55
CA ASP A 192 -10.16 9.71 -2.17
C ASP A 192 -9.32 8.43 -2.08
N CYS A 193 -8.73 8.22 -0.89
CA CYS A 193 -8.08 6.96 -0.55
C CYS A 193 -9.15 5.89 -0.31
N THR A 194 -9.05 4.77 -1.01
CA THR A 194 -10.01 3.65 -0.91
C THR A 194 -9.43 2.43 -0.18
N TYR A 195 -8.19 2.53 0.31
CA TYR A 195 -7.49 1.41 0.93
C TYR A 195 -8.10 1.00 2.29
N LYS A 196 -8.75 -0.18 2.30
CA LYS A 196 -9.37 -0.80 3.48
C LYS A 196 -9.07 -2.31 3.55
N PRO A 197 -7.81 -2.71 3.82
CA PRO A 197 -7.40 -4.12 3.80
C PRO A 197 -8.17 -4.99 4.78
N GLU A 198 -8.62 -4.45 5.92
CA GLU A 198 -9.32 -5.19 6.99
C GLU A 198 -10.59 -5.91 6.51
N ILE A 199 -11.19 -5.46 5.40
CA ILE A 199 -12.36 -6.10 4.81
C ILE A 199 -12.09 -7.56 4.39
N PHE A 200 -10.86 -7.87 3.97
CA PHE A 200 -10.49 -9.23 3.58
C PHE A 200 -10.51 -10.18 4.78
N LEU A 201 -10.11 -9.72 5.97
CA LEU A 201 -10.17 -10.54 7.19
C LEU A 201 -11.61 -10.90 7.54
N LYS A 202 -12.55 -9.96 7.40
CA LYS A 202 -13.99 -10.21 7.59
C LYS A 202 -14.53 -11.20 6.55
N ILE A 203 -14.12 -11.08 5.29
CA ILE A 203 -14.53 -12.01 4.24
C ILE A 203 -13.99 -13.41 4.50
N ILE A 204 -12.74 -13.53 4.96
CA ILE A 204 -12.15 -14.82 5.33
C ILE A 204 -12.93 -15.45 6.49
N GLU A 205 -13.39 -14.67 7.46
CA GLU A 205 -14.25 -15.14 8.56
C GLU A 205 -15.57 -15.72 8.04
N GLU A 206 -16.24 -15.00 7.13
CA GLU A 206 -17.49 -15.44 6.51
C GLU A 206 -17.30 -16.68 5.64
N LEU A 207 -16.22 -16.73 4.84
CA LEU A 207 -15.87 -17.90 4.04
C LEU A 207 -15.58 -19.12 4.93
N LYS A 208 -14.80 -18.93 6.00
CA LYS A 208 -14.52 -19.97 7.00
C LYS A 208 -15.81 -20.53 7.59
N ALA A 209 -16.76 -19.68 7.94
CA ALA A 209 -18.07 -20.12 8.43
C ALA A 209 -18.83 -20.95 7.38
N VAL A 210 -18.89 -20.48 6.13
CA VAL A 210 -19.56 -21.19 5.02
C VAL A 210 -18.95 -22.58 4.77
N TYR A 211 -17.61 -22.67 4.68
CA TYR A 211 -16.92 -23.95 4.47
C TYR A 211 -17.12 -24.92 5.64
N ARG A 212 -17.04 -24.42 6.88
CA ARG A 212 -17.24 -25.22 8.08
C ARG A 212 -18.68 -25.72 8.17
N ASP A 213 -19.66 -24.88 7.93
CA ASP A 213 -21.06 -25.23 8.16
C ASP A 213 -21.59 -26.19 7.07
N VAL A 214 -21.12 -26.04 5.81
CA VAL A 214 -21.54 -26.88 4.69
C VAL A 214 -20.73 -28.18 4.59
N LEU A 215 -19.41 -28.08 4.67
CA LEU A 215 -18.50 -29.20 4.43
C LEU A 215 -17.86 -29.77 5.70
N GLY A 216 -17.90 -29.05 6.82
CA GLY A 216 -17.13 -29.42 8.02
C GLY A 216 -15.63 -29.18 7.88
N LEU A 217 -15.22 -28.35 6.91
CA LEU A 217 -13.82 -28.11 6.58
C LEU A 217 -13.40 -26.70 7.01
N GLY A 218 -12.15 -26.59 7.46
CA GLY A 218 -11.50 -25.31 7.72
C GLY A 218 -10.93 -24.70 6.44
N VAL A 219 -10.56 -23.43 6.52
CA VAL A 219 -9.82 -22.72 5.47
C VAL A 219 -8.64 -21.99 6.10
N TYR A 220 -7.63 -21.69 5.29
CA TYR A 220 -6.62 -20.70 5.60
C TYR A 220 -6.51 -19.71 4.45
N ALA A 221 -5.93 -18.54 4.72
CA ALA A 221 -5.78 -17.50 3.73
C ALA A 221 -4.34 -16.94 3.70
N VAL A 222 -3.86 -16.64 2.50
CA VAL A 222 -2.65 -15.85 2.26
C VAL A 222 -3.07 -14.51 1.70
N LEU A 223 -2.50 -13.40 2.19
CA LEU A 223 -2.82 -12.05 1.71
C LEU A 223 -1.56 -11.27 1.31
N THR A 224 -1.66 -10.53 0.21
CA THR A 224 -0.62 -9.65 -0.30
C THR A 224 -1.22 -8.35 -0.85
N GLN A 225 -0.39 -7.32 -1.00
CA GLN A 225 -0.75 -6.10 -1.70
C GLN A 225 0.38 -5.60 -2.59
N GLY A 226 0.07 -4.68 -3.49
CA GLY A 226 1.07 -3.90 -4.20
C GLY A 226 0.55 -3.35 -5.51
N SER A 227 1.47 -2.91 -6.36
CA SER A 227 1.13 -2.28 -7.64
C SER A 227 0.44 -3.25 -8.61
N ASN A 228 -0.55 -2.72 -9.32
CA ASN A 228 -1.15 -3.37 -10.48
C ASN A 228 -0.66 -2.67 -11.76
N GLU A 229 -0.39 -3.41 -12.82
CA GLU A 229 -0.03 -2.83 -14.12
C GLU A 229 -1.23 -2.57 -15.04
N TYR A 230 -2.40 -3.14 -14.71
CA TYR A 230 -3.66 -2.75 -15.35
C TYR A 230 -4.25 -1.55 -14.60
N TYR A 231 -4.35 -0.41 -15.28
CA TYR A 231 -4.92 0.84 -14.77
C TYR A 231 -6.25 1.13 -15.44
N ASP A 232 -7.18 1.75 -14.71
CA ASP A 232 -8.47 2.24 -15.22
C ASP A 232 -9.34 1.14 -15.88
N GLU A 233 -9.10 -0.12 -15.54
CA GLU A 233 -9.80 -1.28 -16.09
C GLU A 233 -10.69 -1.93 -15.02
N SER A 234 -11.73 -2.65 -15.46
CA SER A 234 -12.54 -3.45 -14.56
C SER A 234 -11.70 -4.51 -13.83
N LEU A 235 -12.09 -4.87 -12.60
CA LEU A 235 -11.38 -5.90 -11.82
C LEU A 235 -11.22 -7.23 -12.58
N LEU A 236 -12.23 -7.57 -13.37
CA LEU A 236 -12.30 -8.74 -14.23
C LEU A 236 -12.56 -8.32 -15.67
N HIS A 237 -11.90 -8.99 -16.59
CA HIS A 237 -12.26 -9.01 -17.99
C HIS A 237 -12.85 -10.38 -18.33
N ILE A 238 -14.07 -10.40 -18.87
CA ILE A 238 -14.71 -11.62 -19.37
C ILE A 238 -14.84 -11.48 -20.87
N SER A 239 -14.25 -12.42 -21.61
CA SER A 239 -14.33 -12.39 -23.07
C SER A 239 -15.80 -12.51 -23.56
N PRO A 240 -16.13 -12.03 -24.77
CA PRO A 240 -17.49 -12.16 -25.31
C PRO A 240 -18.01 -13.61 -25.36
N SER A 241 -17.11 -14.56 -25.61
CA SER A 241 -17.39 -16.01 -25.61
C SER A 241 -17.49 -16.63 -24.22
N LYS A 242 -17.20 -15.86 -23.15
CA LYS A 242 -17.26 -16.25 -21.74
C LYS A 242 -16.36 -17.43 -21.34
N ASN A 243 -15.41 -17.80 -22.19
CA ASN A 243 -14.46 -18.89 -21.95
C ASN A 243 -13.06 -18.39 -21.55
N HIS A 244 -12.88 -17.08 -21.45
CA HIS A 244 -11.68 -16.44 -20.90
C HIS A 244 -12.11 -15.43 -19.84
N ILE A 245 -11.66 -15.67 -18.61
CA ILE A 245 -11.83 -14.76 -17.47
C ILE A 245 -10.42 -14.35 -17.07
N CYS A 246 -10.10 -13.09 -17.31
CA CYS A 246 -8.84 -12.48 -16.92
C CYS A 246 -9.09 -11.69 -15.65
N LEU A 247 -8.42 -12.09 -14.57
CA LEU A 247 -8.22 -11.22 -13.42
C LEU A 247 -7.24 -10.17 -13.91
N ASN A 248 -7.70 -8.94 -14.20
CA ASN A 248 -6.89 -7.85 -14.77
C ASN A 248 -5.80 -7.45 -13.77
N SER A 249 -4.78 -8.29 -13.74
CA SER A 249 -3.68 -8.31 -12.81
C SER A 249 -2.45 -8.81 -13.54
N LEU A 250 -1.48 -7.93 -13.61
CA LEU A 250 -0.12 -8.27 -13.88
C LEU A 250 0.66 -7.50 -12.82
N GLY A 251 1.35 -8.22 -11.94
CA GLY A 251 2.03 -7.58 -10.83
C GLY A 251 2.68 -8.57 -9.88
N LEU A 252 3.61 -8.04 -9.10
CA LEU A 252 4.30 -8.74 -8.01
C LEU A 252 3.36 -9.37 -6.97
N PRO A 253 2.24 -8.74 -6.56
CA PRO A 253 1.45 -9.25 -5.44
C PRO A 253 0.92 -10.68 -5.66
N PHE A 254 0.54 -11.03 -6.88
CA PHE A 254 0.06 -12.37 -7.20
C PHE A 254 1.18 -13.42 -7.15
N ALA A 255 2.39 -13.05 -7.59
CA ALA A 255 3.53 -13.95 -7.52
C ALA A 255 4.01 -14.15 -6.08
N GLU A 256 3.98 -13.09 -5.26
CA GLU A 256 4.27 -13.15 -3.82
C GLU A 256 3.25 -14.00 -3.07
N LEU A 257 1.97 -13.95 -3.46
CA LEU A 257 0.91 -14.78 -2.90
C LEU A 257 1.25 -16.28 -2.95
N LEU A 258 1.71 -16.75 -4.11
CA LEU A 258 2.13 -18.13 -4.31
C LEU A 258 3.46 -18.43 -3.62
N ALA A 259 4.38 -17.47 -3.55
CA ALA A 259 5.65 -17.64 -2.86
C ALA A 259 5.45 -17.85 -1.34
N ILE A 260 4.57 -17.06 -0.73
CA ILE A 260 4.20 -17.20 0.68
C ILE A 260 3.47 -18.53 0.91
N GLU A 261 2.49 -18.88 0.08
CA GLU A 261 1.77 -20.16 0.21
C GLU A 261 2.72 -21.38 0.20
N ASN A 262 3.70 -21.37 -0.71
CA ASN A 262 4.69 -22.44 -0.77
C ASN A 262 5.60 -22.45 0.47
N ALA A 263 6.03 -21.28 0.93
CA ALA A 263 6.85 -21.15 2.13
C ALA A 263 6.11 -21.64 3.39
N VAL A 264 4.84 -21.29 3.53
CA VAL A 264 3.96 -21.74 4.62
C VAL A 264 3.83 -23.26 4.62
N LYS A 265 3.52 -23.88 3.47
CA LYS A 265 3.41 -25.34 3.37
C LYS A 265 4.72 -26.04 3.73
N ALA A 266 5.85 -25.49 3.29
CA ALA A 266 7.18 -26.02 3.62
C ALA A 266 7.49 -25.87 5.13
N ALA A 267 7.18 -24.72 5.71
CA ALA A 267 7.41 -24.41 7.13
C ALA A 267 6.59 -25.30 8.06
N ILE A 268 5.31 -25.50 7.76
CA ILE A 268 4.43 -26.41 8.51
C ILE A 268 4.94 -27.86 8.42
N LYS A 269 5.29 -28.32 7.21
CA LYS A 269 5.84 -29.67 7.01
C LYS A 269 7.19 -29.86 7.73
N GLY A 270 7.99 -28.81 7.82
CA GLY A 270 9.26 -28.78 8.52
C GLY A 270 9.16 -28.60 10.03
N GLY A 271 7.96 -28.32 10.57
CA GLY A 271 7.76 -28.05 12.00
C GLY A 271 8.32 -26.71 12.46
N ILE A 272 8.53 -25.75 11.56
CA ILE A 272 9.05 -24.40 11.88
C ILE A 272 8.00 -23.61 12.68
N HIS A 273 6.74 -23.70 12.27
CA HIS A 273 5.61 -23.12 13.00
C HIS A 273 4.35 -23.98 12.79
N PRO A 274 3.36 -23.93 13.69
CA PRO A 274 2.09 -24.64 13.50
C PRO A 274 1.29 -24.05 12.33
N PRO A 275 0.30 -24.79 11.79
CA PRO A 275 -0.67 -24.23 10.86
C PRO A 275 -1.52 -23.16 11.57
N GLU A 276 -1.62 -22.00 10.94
CA GLU A 276 -2.48 -20.88 11.28
C GLU A 276 -3.52 -20.59 10.19
N GLU A 277 -4.45 -19.69 10.50
CA GLU A 277 -5.58 -19.35 9.64
C GLU A 277 -5.27 -18.26 8.62
N VAL A 278 -4.35 -17.35 8.95
CA VAL A 278 -4.02 -16.19 8.12
C VAL A 278 -2.52 -16.00 8.02
N TYR A 279 -2.03 -15.83 6.80
CA TYR A 279 -0.66 -15.51 6.45
C TYR A 279 -0.63 -14.24 5.61
N MET A 280 0.21 -13.27 5.95
CA MET A 280 0.21 -11.95 5.30
C MET A 280 1.61 -11.54 4.93
N ASP A 281 1.80 -10.97 3.74
CA ASP A 281 3.02 -10.21 3.44
C ASP A 281 3.23 -9.10 4.48
N GLU A 282 4.49 -8.81 4.81
CA GLU A 282 4.89 -7.80 5.79
C GLU A 282 4.28 -6.42 5.53
N GLN A 283 4.26 -5.95 4.28
CA GLN A 283 3.68 -4.64 3.94
C GLN A 283 2.16 -4.66 4.11
N TYR A 284 1.51 -5.79 3.78
CA TYR A 284 0.08 -5.94 4.06
C TYR A 284 -0.20 -5.92 5.57
N TYR A 285 0.54 -6.72 6.34
CA TYR A 285 0.37 -6.83 7.79
C TYR A 285 0.53 -5.48 8.50
N HIS A 286 1.62 -4.76 8.24
CA HIS A 286 1.88 -3.50 8.93
C HIS A 286 0.91 -2.37 8.55
N SER A 287 0.26 -2.50 7.40
CA SER A 287 -0.77 -1.57 6.93
C SER A 287 -2.12 -1.74 7.61
N LEU A 288 -2.35 -2.83 8.34
CA LEU A 288 -3.57 -3.01 9.11
C LEU A 288 -3.67 -1.98 10.24
N ARG A 289 -4.90 -1.52 10.52
CA ARG A 289 -5.24 -0.62 11.62
C ARG A 289 -5.33 -1.36 12.95
N PHE A 290 -4.18 -1.81 13.42
CA PHE A 290 -4.08 -2.38 14.76
C PHE A 290 -4.27 -1.30 15.81
N ARG A 291 -4.91 -1.69 16.93
CA ARG A 291 -4.99 -0.87 18.14
C ARG A 291 -3.58 -0.52 18.64
N TYR A 292 -3.44 0.65 19.23
CA TYR A 292 -2.15 1.17 19.69
C TYR A 292 -1.41 0.24 20.67
N ASP A 293 -2.14 -0.47 21.53
CA ASP A 293 -1.60 -1.39 22.54
C ASP A 293 -1.23 -2.77 21.97
N PHE A 294 -1.55 -3.04 20.71
CA PHE A 294 -1.20 -4.31 20.07
C PHE A 294 0.25 -4.30 19.60
N GLU A 295 1.09 -5.12 20.24
CA GLU A 295 2.51 -5.29 19.91
C GLU A 295 2.74 -6.04 18.58
N LYS A 296 2.37 -5.41 17.45
CA LYS A 296 2.39 -6.03 16.11
C LYS A 296 3.80 -6.47 15.67
N ASN A 297 4.84 -5.74 16.07
CA ASN A 297 6.23 -6.03 15.67
C ASN A 297 6.83 -7.24 16.40
N LEU A 298 6.16 -7.77 17.43
CA LEU A 298 6.57 -8.97 18.17
C LEU A 298 5.78 -10.21 17.72
N LYS A 299 4.87 -10.07 16.76
CA LYS A 299 4.10 -11.20 16.24
C LYS A 299 4.97 -12.12 15.41
N PRO A 300 4.65 -13.42 15.42
CA PRO A 300 5.51 -14.39 14.77
C PRO A 300 5.47 -14.20 13.25
N SER A 301 6.63 -14.37 12.65
CA SER A 301 6.86 -14.23 11.23
C SER A 301 7.87 -15.26 10.77
N ASN A 302 7.94 -15.48 9.45
CA ASN A 302 8.93 -16.35 8.84
C ASN A 302 9.30 -15.82 7.45
N GLU A 303 10.47 -16.19 6.97
CA GLU A 303 10.98 -15.72 5.68
C GLU A 303 10.31 -16.45 4.51
N TYR A 304 10.16 -15.76 3.38
CA TYR A 304 9.85 -16.39 2.10
C TYR A 304 10.73 -15.85 0.98
N LYS A 305 10.86 -16.63 -0.10
CA LYS A 305 11.67 -16.22 -1.25
C LYS A 305 10.82 -15.40 -2.23
N ALA A 306 10.89 -14.08 -2.15
CA ALA A 306 10.31 -13.21 -3.18
C ALA A 306 11.09 -13.28 -4.50
N LEU A 307 10.37 -13.14 -5.61
CA LEU A 307 10.96 -13.21 -6.96
C LEU A 307 11.77 -11.97 -7.35
N MET A 308 11.45 -10.81 -6.77
CA MET A 308 12.02 -9.52 -7.19
C MET A 308 12.51 -8.61 -6.05
N LYS A 309 12.46 -9.06 -4.79
CA LYS A 309 13.01 -8.33 -3.65
C LYS A 309 14.46 -8.80 -3.39
N ALA A 310 15.33 -7.85 -3.05
CA ALA A 310 16.75 -8.11 -2.81
C ALA A 310 16.98 -8.76 -1.43
N GLU A 311 16.25 -8.30 -0.44
CA GLU A 311 16.24 -8.82 0.92
C GLU A 311 15.20 -9.94 1.03
N ALA A 312 15.38 -10.84 2.00
CA ALA A 312 14.41 -11.88 2.28
C ALA A 312 13.20 -11.25 3.00
N PRO A 313 12.05 -11.09 2.33
CA PRO A 313 10.86 -10.56 3.01
C PRO A 313 10.29 -11.59 3.98
N HIS A 314 9.49 -11.08 4.92
CA HIS A 314 8.78 -11.91 5.88
C HIS A 314 7.30 -11.99 5.55
N TYR A 315 6.68 -13.12 5.91
CA TYR A 315 5.25 -13.19 6.10
C TYR A 315 4.94 -13.32 7.59
N PHE A 316 3.87 -12.67 8.03
CA PHE A 316 3.32 -12.79 9.38
C PHE A 316 2.20 -13.82 9.40
N TYR A 317 2.06 -14.56 10.49
CA TYR A 317 1.03 -15.57 10.64
C TYR A 317 0.28 -15.45 11.97
N SER A 318 -1.04 -15.69 11.94
CA SER A 318 -1.91 -15.55 13.11
C SER A 318 -3.24 -16.27 12.89
N SER A 319 -3.93 -16.56 14.00
CA SER A 319 -5.36 -16.86 13.95
C SER A 319 -6.16 -15.61 13.59
N LEU A 320 -7.33 -15.83 12.99
CA LEU A 320 -8.20 -14.76 12.53
C LEU A 320 -8.78 -13.95 13.70
N ASP A 321 -9.15 -14.64 14.78
CA ASP A 321 -9.70 -14.02 15.99
C ASP A 321 -8.71 -13.04 16.63
N VAL A 322 -7.41 -13.37 16.66
CA VAL A 322 -6.38 -12.47 17.19
C VAL A 322 -6.30 -11.20 16.36
N LEU A 323 -6.37 -11.29 15.02
CA LEU A 323 -6.31 -10.12 14.15
C LEU A 323 -7.56 -9.25 14.31
N LEU A 324 -8.76 -9.85 14.19
CA LEU A 324 -10.03 -9.12 14.25
C LEU A 324 -10.26 -8.44 15.60
N ASN A 325 -9.88 -9.08 16.72
CA ASN A 325 -10.03 -8.49 18.05
C ASN A 325 -9.07 -7.33 18.32
N ASN A 326 -8.02 -7.16 17.52
CA ASN A 326 -7.00 -6.13 17.69
C ASN A 326 -7.01 -5.08 16.58
N ILE A 327 -8.03 -5.08 15.71
CA ILE A 327 -8.27 -4.03 14.73
C ILE A 327 -9.16 -2.95 15.35
N GLU A 328 -8.87 -1.68 15.04
CA GLU A 328 -9.70 -0.53 15.43
C GLU A 328 -11.07 -0.58 14.74
N SER A 329 -12.14 -0.30 15.48
CA SER A 329 -13.48 -0.30 14.90
C SER A 329 -13.70 0.97 14.07
N GLU A 330 -14.36 0.87 12.89
CA GLU A 330 -14.72 2.06 12.09
C GLU A 330 -15.60 3.06 12.89
N THR A 331 -16.25 2.61 13.97
CA THR A 331 -17.09 3.40 14.87
C THR A 331 -16.33 4.30 15.86
N GLU A 332 -15.05 4.05 16.13
CA GLU A 332 -14.25 4.89 17.04
C GLU A 332 -13.76 6.19 16.38
N ASN A 333 -13.94 6.34 15.05
CA ASN A 333 -13.49 7.47 14.25
C ASN A 333 -14.40 8.71 14.29
N GLY A 334 -15.13 8.93 15.38
CA GLY A 334 -15.80 10.22 15.65
C GLY A 334 -14.82 11.41 15.72
N SER A 335 -13.53 11.16 15.94
CA SER A 335 -12.45 12.16 15.97
C SER A 335 -11.82 12.45 14.60
N ASP A 336 -11.87 11.51 13.65
CA ASP A 336 -11.30 11.71 12.29
C ASP A 336 -12.14 12.66 11.45
N SER A 337 -13.46 12.68 11.66
CA SER A 337 -14.34 13.72 11.11
C SER A 337 -13.91 15.12 11.56
N LEU A 338 -13.54 15.28 12.84
CA LEU A 338 -13.09 16.57 13.37
C LEU A 338 -11.73 16.98 12.82
N PHE A 339 -10.78 16.06 12.63
CA PHE A 339 -9.47 16.40 12.09
C PHE A 339 -9.48 16.64 10.58
N VAL A 340 -10.22 15.84 9.80
CA VAL A 340 -10.42 16.09 8.36
C VAL A 340 -11.18 17.39 8.14
N ASN A 341 -12.19 17.69 8.95
CA ASN A 341 -12.87 18.98 8.92
C ASN A 341 -11.96 20.12 9.39
N PHE A 342 -11.12 19.92 10.41
CA PHE A 342 -10.14 20.90 10.87
C PHE A 342 -9.09 21.21 9.78
N MET A 343 -8.52 20.19 9.12
CA MET A 343 -7.57 20.37 8.02
C MET A 343 -8.24 21.01 6.80
N ARG A 344 -9.49 20.64 6.49
CA ARG A 344 -10.32 21.27 5.45
C ARG A 344 -10.56 22.76 5.76
N ASP A 345 -10.90 23.09 7.01
CA ASP A 345 -11.13 24.46 7.47
C ASP A 345 -9.83 25.28 7.44
N LEU A 346 -8.72 24.72 7.91
CA LEU A 346 -7.40 25.37 7.95
C LEU A 346 -6.85 25.64 6.53
N LEU A 347 -7.08 24.72 5.59
CA LEU A 347 -6.73 24.91 4.18
C LEU A 347 -7.66 25.90 3.46
N SER A 348 -8.96 25.91 3.81
CA SER A 348 -9.91 26.91 3.27
C SER A 348 -9.57 28.33 3.74
N LEU A 349 -9.16 28.49 5.01
CA LEU A 349 -8.69 29.74 5.59
C LEU A 349 -7.41 30.24 4.91
N LYS A 350 -6.46 29.34 4.57
CA LYS A 350 -5.26 29.68 3.78
C LYS A 350 -5.63 30.17 2.36
N LYS A 351 -6.64 29.57 1.72
CA LYS A 351 -7.11 29.96 0.38
C LYS A 351 -7.81 31.33 0.39
N ASP A 352 -8.60 31.62 1.43
CA ASP A 352 -9.26 32.92 1.62
C ASP A 352 -8.26 34.05 1.93
N TRP A 353 -7.23 33.77 2.75
CA TRP A 353 -6.15 34.72 3.04
C TRP A 353 -5.35 35.11 1.79
N ARG A 354 -4.97 34.14 0.95
CA ARG A 354 -4.28 34.39 -0.32
C ARG A 354 -5.13 35.23 -1.29
N ASN A 355 -6.45 35.02 -1.30
CA ASN A 355 -7.37 35.79 -2.14
C ASN A 355 -7.60 37.22 -1.62
N LYS A 356 -7.67 37.43 -0.29
CA LYS A 356 -7.71 38.76 0.33
C LYS A 356 -6.43 39.56 0.09
N LEU A 357 -5.27 38.92 0.22
CA LEU A 357 -3.97 39.56 -0.05
C LEU A 357 -3.85 39.99 -1.52
N ARG A 358 -4.29 39.14 -2.47
CA ARG A 358 -4.35 39.47 -3.90
C ARG A 358 -5.33 40.59 -4.24
N ARG A 359 -6.42 40.75 -3.49
CA ARG A 359 -7.36 41.88 -3.64
C ARG A 359 -6.75 43.19 -3.11
N MET A 360 -6.04 43.15 -1.98
CA MET A 360 -5.36 44.33 -1.45
C MET A 360 -4.24 44.82 -2.38
N LEU A 361 -3.47 43.90 -2.97
CA LEU A 361 -2.39 44.22 -3.91
C LEU A 361 -2.85 44.69 -5.30
N ARG A 362 -4.16 44.66 -5.61
CA ARG A 362 -4.74 45.24 -6.84
C ARG A 362 -5.37 46.62 -6.61
N LEU A 363 -5.42 47.08 -5.36
CA LEU A 363 -5.98 48.37 -4.97
C LEU A 363 -4.90 49.40 -4.59
N VAL A 364 -3.63 49.01 -4.74
CA VAL A 364 -2.42 49.85 -4.73
C VAL A 364 -1.85 49.80 -6.13
#